data_AF-A0A439U4M6-F1
#
_entry.id   AF-A0A439U4M6-F1
#
_cell.length_a   1.000
_cell.length_b   1.000
_cell.length_c   1.000
_cell.angle_alpha   90.00
_cell.angle_beta   90.00
_cell.angle_gamma   90.00
#
_symmetry.space_group_name_H-M   'P 1'
#
loop_
_entity.id
_entity.type
_entity.pdbx_description
1 polymer ?
#
loop_
_entity_poly.entity_id
_entity_poly.type
_entity_poly.pdbx_seq_one_letter_code
_entity_poly.pdbx_strand_id
1 'polypeptide(L)' 'MTPLRSALGNSLAGAQGKTVGDQNKIDRTMAPGCAVKLYTRAECDLHTRASAARRAELKT' A
#
# COMPACT_ATOMS: atom_id res chain seq x y z
N MET A 1 11.22 -16.33 3.78
CA MET A 1 10.30 -15.50 2.96
C MET A 1 9.18 -16.40 2.48
N THR A 2 7.90 -16.04 2.65
CA THR A 2 6.78 -16.92 2.24
C THR A 2 6.61 -16.91 0.71
N PRO A 3 6.17 -18.02 0.07
CA PRO A 3 5.95 -18.06 -1.38
C PRO A 3 5.03 -16.94 -1.87
N LEU A 4 3.99 -16.63 -1.09
CA LEU A 4 3.07 -15.53 -1.37
C LEU A 4 3.77 -14.17 -1.39
N ARG A 5 4.68 -13.90 -0.44
CA ARG A 5 5.44 -12.64 -0.41
C ARG A 5 6.39 -12.52 -1.59
N SER A 6 7.01 -13.62 -2.01
CA SER A 6 7.86 -13.64 -3.20
C SER A 6 7.06 -13.35 -4.49
N ALA A 7 5.83 -13.85 -4.59
CA ALA A 7 4.97 -13.63 -5.75
C ALA A 7 4.42 -12.18 -5.84
N LEU A 8 4.03 -11.59 -4.71
CA LEU A 8 3.45 -10.25 -4.66
C LEU A 8 4.49 -9.12 -4.63
N GLY A 9 5.71 -9.41 -4.16
CA GLY A 9 6.75 -8.39 -3.96
C GLY A 9 6.37 -7.38 -2.87
N ASN A 10 7.16 -6.30 -2.76
CA ASN A 10 7.03 -5.26 -1.74
C ASN A 10 6.87 -3.83 -2.31
N SER A 11 6.77 -3.69 -3.63
CA SER A 11 6.70 -2.38 -4.30
C SER A 11 5.43 -1.58 -4.01
N LEU A 12 4.39 -2.22 -3.47
CA LEU A 12 3.14 -1.55 -3.10
C LEU A 12 3.28 -0.70 -1.82
N ALA A 13 4.27 -0.98 -0.97
CA ALA A 13 4.56 -0.16 0.19
C ALA A 13 5.07 1.22 -0.27
N GLY A 14 4.28 2.27 -0.02
CA GLY A 14 4.58 3.62 -0.47
C GLY A 14 4.15 3.95 -1.91
N ALA A 15 3.53 3.02 -2.64
CA ALA A 15 3.04 3.30 -3.98
C ALA A 15 1.93 4.38 -3.97
N GLN A 16 2.04 5.32 -4.91
CA GLN A 16 1.12 6.44 -5.05
C GLN A 16 0.33 6.34 -6.35
N GLY A 17 -1.00 6.34 -6.25
CA GLY A 17 -1.90 6.29 -7.40
C GLY A 17 -1.92 7.59 -8.18
N LYS A 18 -2.09 7.50 -9.50
CA LYS A 18 -2.25 8.68 -10.37
C LYS A 18 -3.57 9.39 -10.10
N THR A 19 -4.64 8.65 -9.86
CA THR A 19 -5.97 9.15 -9.49
C THR A 19 -6.40 8.65 -8.12
N VAL A 20 -7.47 9.22 -7.56
CA VAL A 20 -8.10 8.68 -6.34
C VAL A 20 -8.56 7.25 -6.55
N GLY A 21 -9.06 6.91 -7.75
CA GLY A 21 -9.43 5.55 -8.11
C GLY A 21 -8.25 4.57 -8.08
N ASP A 22 -7.07 5.01 -8.51
CA ASP A 22 -5.86 4.19 -8.46
C ASP A 22 -5.35 4.04 -7.03
N GLN A 23 -5.36 5.11 -6.24
CA GLN A 23 -4.99 5.04 -4.82
C GLN A 23 -5.92 4.09 -4.05
N ASN A 24 -7.23 4.12 -4.32
CA ASN A 24 -8.18 3.17 -3.75
C ASN A 24 -7.83 1.71 -4.07
N LYS A 25 -7.35 1.42 -5.29
CA LYS A 25 -6.94 0.06 -5.68
C LYS A 25 -5.69 -0.37 -4.93
N ILE A 26 -4.69 0.50 -4.82
CA ILE A 26 -3.45 0.22 -4.07
C ILE A 26 -3.78 -0.05 -2.59
N ASP A 27 -4.58 0.82 -1.96
CA ASP A 27 -5.00 0.70 -0.55
C ASP A 27 -5.71 -0.64 -0.30
N ARG A 28 -6.64 -1.02 -1.19
CA ARG A 28 -7.38 -2.29 -1.10
C ARG A 28 -6.49 -3.52 -1.26
N THR A 29 -5.45 -3.44 -2.07
CA THR A 29 -4.50 -4.56 -2.23
C THR A 29 -3.57 -4.70 -1.03
N MET A 30 -3.11 -3.59 -0.45
CA MET A 30 -2.18 -3.61 0.69
C MET A 30 -2.85 -4.00 2.02
N ALA A 31 -4.09 -3.55 2.26
CA ALA A 31 -4.74 -3.72 3.56
C ALA A 31 -4.83 -5.19 4.06
N PRO A 32 -5.24 -6.18 3.25
CA PRO A 32 -5.27 -7.58 3.68
C PRO A 32 -3.88 -8.12 4.03
N GLY A 33 -2.87 -7.77 3.22
CA GLY A 33 -1.48 -8.18 3.46
C GLY A 33 -0.93 -7.65 4.79
N CYS A 34 -1.30 -6.42 5.16
CA CYS A 34 -0.98 -5.87 6.47
C CYS A 34 -1.73 -6.57 7.61
N ALA A 35 -3.02 -6.87 7.43
CA ALA A 35 -3.83 -7.55 8.44
C ALA A 35 -3.30 -8.96 8.79
N VAL A 36 -2.83 -9.70 7.80
CA VAL A 36 -2.30 -11.07 7.99
C VAL A 36 -0.79 -11.13 8.21
N LYS A 37 -0.13 -9.98 8.44
CA LYS A 37 1.32 -9.86 8.65
C LYS A 37 2.17 -10.42 7.51
N LEU A 38 1.64 -10.36 6.27
CA LEU A 38 2.41 -10.64 5.06
C LEU A 38 3.47 -9.54 4.83
N TYR A 39 3.08 -8.29 5.10
CA TYR A 39 3.96 -7.13 5.12
C TYR A 39 4.45 -6.84 6.54
N THR A 40 5.66 -6.30 6.64
CA THR A 40 6.21 -5.83 7.92
C THR A 40 5.45 -4.60 8.40
N ARG A 41 5.51 -4.33 9.71
CA ARG A 41 4.89 -3.12 10.28
C ARG A 41 5.42 -1.84 9.63
N ALA A 42 6.72 -1.77 9.35
CA ALA A 42 7.34 -0.62 8.69
C ALA A 42 6.82 -0.39 7.27
N GLU A 43 6.58 -1.46 6.50
CA GLU A 43 5.99 -1.38 5.15
C GLU A 43 4.53 -0.89 5.20
N CYS A 44 3.76 -1.39 6.16
CA CYS A 44 2.38 -0.94 6.37
C CYS A 44 2.31 0.53 6.78
N ASP A 45 3.16 0.95 7.72
CA ASP A 45 3.23 2.34 8.17
C ASP A 45 3.67 3.29 7.05
N LEU A 46 4.63 2.86 6.21
CA LEU A 46 5.04 3.59 5.01
C LEU A 46 3.87 3.76 4.05
N HIS A 47 3.13 2.68 3.77
CA HIS A 47 1.95 2.73 2.91
C HIS A 47 0.87 3.67 3.46
N THR A 48 0.57 3.62 4.76
CA THR A 48 -0.43 4.51 5.38
C THR A 48 -0.06 5.98 5.21
N ARG A 49 1.20 6.36 5.49
CA ARG A 49 1.64 7.76 5.33
C ARG A 49 1.60 8.20 3.87
N ALA A 50 2.08 7.37 2.95
CA ALA A 50 2.09 7.68 1.52
C ALA A 50 0.66 7.82 0.95
N SER A 51 -0.27 6.93 1.33
CA SER A 51 -1.67 7.00 0.92
C SER A 51 -2.34 8.27 1.44
N ALA A 52 -2.12 8.62 2.71
CA ALA A 52 -2.66 9.85 3.30
C ALA A 52 -2.15 11.11 2.59
N ALA A 53 -0.84 11.21 2.37
CA ALA A 53 -0.22 12.32 1.65
C ALA A 53 -0.77 12.42 0.21
N ARG A 54 -0.79 11.30 -0.52
CA ARG A 54 -1.26 11.30 -1.91
C ARG A 54 -2.73 11.68 -2.04
N ARG A 55 -3.57 11.24 -1.10
CA ARG A 55 -4.98 11.63 -1.05
C ARG A 55 -5.20 13.10 -0.76
N ALA A 56 -4.29 13.75 -0.02
CA ALA A 56 -4.35 15.20 0.18
C ALA A 56 -4.04 15.94 -1.13
N GLU A 57 -2.99 15.51 -1.84
CA GLU A 57 -2.58 16.07 -3.14
C GLU A 57 -3.61 15.86 -4.26
N LEU A 58 -4.40 14.79 -4.20
CA LEU A 58 -5.40 14.47 -5.23
C LEU A 58 -6.77 15.14 -5.03
N LYS A 59 -6.98 15.78 -3.87
CA LYS A 59 -8.22 16.50 -3.56
C LYS A 59 -8.14 18.00 -3.89
N THR A 60 -6.93 18.50 -4.15
CA THR A 60 -6.65 19.84 -4.67
C THR A 60 -6.72 19.84 -6.18
#